data_AF-A0A2C9VE86-F1
#
_entry.id   AF-A0A2C9VE86-F1
#
_cell.length_a   1.000
_cell.length_b   1.000
_cell.length_c   1.000
_cell.angle_alpha   90.00
_cell.angle_beta   90.00
_cell.angle_gamma   90.00
#
_symmetry.space_group_name_H-M   'P 1'
#
loop_
_entity.id
_entity.type
_entity.pdbx_description
1 polymer ?
#
loop_
_entity_poly.entity_id
_entity_poly.type
_entity_poly.pdbx_seq_one_letter_code
_entity_poly.pdbx_strand_id
1 'polypeptide(L)'
;MTFNDDEQLVTPPNSGPQPTPIIQGRAQLVSINKSTVPLEETKLRVLLEITGGDYSSDRPGLDLVAVLDVSGSMNDDGKLAKVKTAMLFVIKKLSPIDRLSIVTFSKEAKRLCPLRQITENSQKDLENLVNELKADGATNISAGLQTGLKVINDRHITGGRSVGIMLMSDGEQNAGGDAAQVPVGNVPVHTFGFGISHEPTVLKAIADNSIEGTFSEVQNIDNLSIAFSQCLAGLLTRVVEDLKLILTPYEDESTIEQVIAGNYPQSKDDATGSVTVTFGGLYAKEVRKVIVDLLLPAVSKERGSDVLEIGFSYSFRGRFFEAPPATITVRRTGASTYEQERPEVRNEETRLQTASMIKEAKVMADDNKLDDARDKVVEAQNSLEDADDASNPLIEMLKSELQQLLKLMKSEEIYKKHGRPFVFSSETCHYRQRFASRGDIEGLRLFATPRMDTYLEQAKSFDEDPSKPPPSVDEDEKKEMAANPLAPIAGALIFYINSAIQSLQAIENIIKRGL
;
A
#
# COMPACT_ATOMS: atom_id res chain seq x y z
N MET A 1 -6.71 13.88 30.13
CA MET A 1 -7.38 14.94 29.34
C MET A 1 -7.84 14.33 28.03
N THR A 2 -9.14 14.22 27.76
CA THR A 2 -9.69 13.84 26.45
C THR A 2 -9.63 15.03 25.47
N PHE A 3 -9.40 14.78 24.19
CA PHE A 3 -9.43 15.81 23.15
C PHE A 3 -10.85 15.95 22.58
N ASN A 4 -11.67 16.84 23.18
CA ASN A 4 -13.09 17.04 22.81
C ASN A 4 -13.32 18.38 22.09
N ASP A 5 -12.43 18.76 21.16
CA ASP A 5 -12.39 20.09 20.56
C ASP A 5 -12.39 20.09 19.03
N ASP A 6 -13.03 19.08 18.43
CA ASP A 6 -13.23 19.02 16.98
C ASP A 6 -13.99 20.26 16.47
N GLU A 7 -13.46 20.91 15.43
CA GLU A 7 -14.16 21.96 14.70
C GLU A 7 -15.43 21.37 14.06
N GLN A 8 -16.56 22.09 14.13
CA GLN A 8 -17.73 21.75 13.32
C GLN A 8 -17.39 21.92 11.84
N LEU A 9 -17.60 20.87 11.03
CA LEU A 9 -17.32 20.94 9.60
C LEU A 9 -18.13 22.06 8.96
N VAL A 10 -17.44 23.03 8.37
CA VAL A 10 -18.08 24.06 7.57
C VAL A 10 -18.32 23.46 6.19
N THR A 11 -19.58 23.21 5.85
CA THR A 11 -19.98 22.83 4.50
C THR A 11 -19.64 23.98 3.55
N PRO A 12 -18.89 23.75 2.45
CA PRO A 12 -18.62 24.79 1.48
C PRO A 12 -19.94 25.36 0.92
N PRO A 13 -20.04 26.68 0.66
CA PRO A 13 -21.25 27.27 0.11
C PRO A 13 -21.53 26.76 -1.32
N ASN A 14 -22.64 26.02 -1.47
CA ASN A 14 -23.32 25.63 -2.71
C ASN A 14 -22.51 24.85 -3.78
N SER A 15 -22.60 23.52 -3.70
CA SER A 15 -22.89 22.69 -4.87
C SER A 15 -24.22 21.97 -4.61
N GLY A 16 -25.26 22.27 -5.40
CA GLY A 16 -26.59 21.69 -5.21
C GLY A 16 -26.59 20.16 -5.29
N PRO A 17 -27.68 19.48 -4.88
CA PRO A 17 -27.76 18.04 -4.96
C PRO A 17 -27.82 17.62 -6.43
N GLN A 18 -26.68 17.28 -7.02
CA GLN A 18 -26.66 16.42 -8.19
C GLN A 18 -26.94 14.99 -7.70
N PRO A 19 -27.87 14.25 -8.33
CA PRO A 19 -27.94 12.81 -8.13
C PRO A 19 -26.61 12.22 -8.62
N THR A 20 -25.74 11.86 -7.70
CA THR A 20 -24.51 11.13 -8.03
C THR A 20 -24.93 9.72 -8.47
N PRO A 21 -24.58 9.27 -9.70
CA PRO A 21 -24.75 7.88 -10.07
C PRO A 21 -23.99 7.02 -9.06
N ILE A 22 -24.61 5.93 -8.60
CA ILE A 22 -23.90 4.93 -7.79
C ILE A 22 -22.85 4.30 -8.71
N ILE A 23 -21.57 4.64 -8.49
CA ILE A 23 -20.44 4.01 -9.15
C ILE A 23 -20.29 2.62 -8.53
N GLN A 24 -20.83 1.60 -9.19
CA GLN A 24 -20.50 0.21 -8.92
C GLN A 24 -19.11 -0.06 -9.53
N GLY A 25 -18.24 -0.87 -8.92
CA GLY A 25 -16.93 -1.22 -9.51
C GLY A 25 -15.75 -0.28 -9.18
N ARG A 26 -15.43 -0.11 -7.88
CA ARG A 26 -14.20 0.58 -7.42
C ARG A 26 -12.99 -0.34 -7.25
N ALA A 27 -13.16 -1.63 -7.52
CA ALA A 27 -12.09 -2.59 -7.63
C ALA A 27 -12.35 -3.45 -8.87
N GLN A 28 -11.28 -3.81 -9.57
CA GLN A 28 -11.31 -4.71 -10.70
C GLN A 28 -10.52 -5.97 -10.36
N LEU A 29 -11.11 -7.14 -10.60
CA LEU A 29 -10.45 -8.43 -10.48
C LEU A 29 -10.09 -8.96 -11.86
N VAL A 30 -8.85 -9.41 -12.04
CA VAL A 30 -8.38 -10.14 -13.21
C VAL A 30 -7.76 -11.45 -12.74
N SER A 31 -8.07 -12.55 -13.44
CA SER A 31 -7.47 -13.86 -13.19
C SER A 31 -6.62 -14.30 -14.37
N ILE A 32 -5.43 -14.82 -14.08
CA ILE A 32 -4.45 -15.27 -15.06
C ILE A 32 -4.02 -16.69 -14.70
N ASN A 33 -4.29 -17.63 -15.60
CA ASN A 33 -3.96 -19.04 -15.45
C ASN A 33 -3.88 -19.73 -16.82
N LYS A 34 -3.39 -20.97 -16.81
CA LYS A 34 -3.49 -21.89 -17.95
C LYS A 34 -4.96 -22.23 -18.24
N SER A 35 -5.30 -22.18 -19.52
CA SER A 35 -6.64 -22.47 -20.02
C SER A 35 -6.89 -23.98 -20.19
N THR A 36 -5.82 -24.75 -20.40
CA THR A 36 -5.85 -26.21 -20.56
C THR A 36 -4.95 -26.89 -19.52
N VAL A 37 -5.40 -28.03 -19.02
CA VAL A 37 -4.70 -28.83 -18.01
C VAL A 37 -4.84 -30.34 -18.33
N PRO A 38 -3.89 -31.19 -17.91
CA PRO A 38 -3.92 -32.63 -18.17
C PRO A 38 -5.14 -33.35 -17.57
N LEU A 39 -5.38 -34.59 -17.98
CA LEU A 39 -6.40 -35.45 -17.38
C LEU A 39 -5.94 -36.02 -16.04
N GLU A 40 -4.64 -36.21 -15.86
CA GLU A 40 -4.01 -36.68 -14.63
C GLU A 40 -4.14 -35.66 -13.50
N GLU A 41 -3.87 -36.13 -12.27
CA GLU A 41 -3.74 -35.22 -11.12
C GLU A 41 -2.63 -34.19 -11.41
N THR A 42 -2.93 -32.91 -11.19
CA THR A 42 -2.02 -31.84 -11.57
C THR A 42 -2.21 -30.59 -10.73
N LYS A 43 -1.16 -29.79 -10.64
CA LYS A 43 -1.19 -28.48 -9.99
C LYS A 43 -1.55 -27.40 -11.00
N LEU A 44 -2.52 -26.58 -10.65
CA LEU A 44 -2.88 -25.36 -11.38
C LEU A 44 -2.56 -24.17 -10.49
N ARG A 45 -1.82 -23.22 -11.04
CA ARG A 45 -1.56 -21.94 -10.41
C ARG A 45 -2.47 -20.88 -11.02
N VAL A 46 -3.11 -20.10 -10.16
CA VAL A 46 -3.96 -18.98 -10.55
C VAL A 46 -3.42 -17.70 -9.93
N LEU A 47 -3.03 -16.75 -10.78
CA LEU A 47 -2.70 -15.40 -10.35
C LEU A 47 -3.96 -14.53 -10.40
N LEU A 48 -4.30 -13.92 -9.28
CA LEU A 48 -5.38 -12.96 -9.16
C LEU A 48 -4.79 -11.56 -8.98
N GLU A 49 -5.23 -10.60 -9.78
CA GLU A 49 -4.88 -9.20 -9.65
C GLU A 49 -6.13 -8.39 -9.29
N ILE A 50 -6.10 -7.73 -8.14
CA ILE A 50 -7.15 -6.83 -7.67
C ILE A 50 -6.61 -5.41 -7.78
N THR A 51 -7.22 -4.60 -8.62
CA THR A 51 -6.79 -3.23 -8.92
C THR A 51 -7.80 -2.23 -8.39
N GLY A 52 -7.34 -1.24 -7.63
CA GLY A 52 -8.14 -0.10 -7.23
C GLY A 52 -8.61 0.68 -8.46
N GLY A 53 -9.87 1.10 -8.43
CA GLY A 53 -10.52 1.83 -9.52
C GLY A 53 -9.83 3.15 -9.86
N ASP A 54 -10.41 3.84 -10.82
CA ASP A 54 -9.96 5.17 -11.22
C ASP A 54 -10.22 6.23 -10.13
N TYR A 55 -9.56 7.38 -10.32
CA TYR A 55 -9.76 8.57 -9.51
C TYR A 55 -11.21 9.07 -9.62
N SER A 56 -11.74 9.56 -8.51
CA SER A 56 -13.12 10.02 -8.41
C SER A 56 -13.21 11.29 -7.58
N SER A 57 -14.02 12.25 -8.01
CA SER A 57 -14.25 13.52 -7.30
C SER A 57 -15.02 13.38 -5.98
N ASP A 58 -15.44 12.16 -5.61
CA ASP A 58 -16.19 11.85 -4.39
C ASP A 58 -15.36 11.09 -3.35
N ARG A 59 -14.02 11.25 -3.37
CA ARG A 59 -13.12 10.66 -2.38
C ARG A 59 -13.53 11.00 -0.94
N PRO A 60 -13.29 10.11 0.04
CA PRO A 60 -13.48 10.46 1.44
C PRO A 60 -12.52 11.58 1.86
N GLY A 61 -12.97 12.43 2.78
CA GLY A 61 -12.07 13.40 3.43
C GLY A 61 -11.05 12.67 4.30
N LEU A 62 -9.82 13.17 4.35
CA LEU A 62 -8.73 12.60 5.13
C LEU A 62 -8.62 13.28 6.50
N ASP A 63 -8.49 12.49 7.57
CA ASP A 63 -8.02 12.95 8.88
C ASP A 63 -6.57 12.51 9.04
N LEU A 64 -5.66 13.47 8.88
CA LEU A 64 -4.23 13.24 8.94
C LEU A 64 -3.67 13.76 10.26
N VAL A 65 -2.87 12.94 10.94
CA VAL A 65 -2.04 13.39 12.07
C VAL A 65 -0.58 13.28 11.68
N ALA A 66 0.11 14.41 11.63
CA ALA A 66 1.56 14.46 11.48
C ALA A 66 2.21 14.41 12.86
N VAL A 67 2.98 13.37 13.14
CA VAL A 67 3.73 13.16 14.39
C VAL A 67 5.21 13.40 14.09
N LEU A 68 5.70 14.56 14.49
CA LEU A 68 6.99 15.10 14.07
C LEU A 68 8.00 15.11 15.21
N ASP A 69 9.17 14.54 14.96
CA ASP A 69 10.33 14.65 15.84
C ASP A 69 10.86 16.09 15.84
N VAL A 70 10.99 16.65 17.04
CA VAL A 70 11.64 17.96 17.28
C VAL A 70 12.72 17.84 18.34
N SER A 71 13.35 16.67 18.47
CA SER A 71 14.48 16.43 19.38
C SER A 71 15.73 17.21 18.95
N GLY A 72 16.73 17.30 19.84
CA GLY A 72 17.94 18.10 19.60
C GLY A 72 18.71 17.74 18.32
N SER A 73 18.70 16.46 17.90
CA SER A 73 19.34 15.97 16.66
C SER A 73 18.77 16.59 15.38
N MET A 74 17.54 17.11 15.46
CA MET A 74 16.88 17.80 14.36
C MET A 74 17.47 19.18 14.04
N ASN A 75 18.31 19.74 14.93
CA ASN A 75 19.09 20.94 14.63
C ASN A 75 20.26 20.66 13.67
N ASP A 76 20.68 19.41 13.52
CA ASP A 76 21.82 19.05 12.70
C ASP A 76 21.46 19.09 11.20
N ASP A 77 22.41 19.54 10.38
CA ASP A 77 22.37 19.50 8.92
C ASP A 77 21.08 20.03 8.27
N GLY A 78 20.38 20.95 8.93
CA GLY A 78 19.15 21.54 8.42
C GLY A 78 17.96 20.57 8.33
N LYS A 79 18.00 19.42 9.03
CA LYS A 79 16.93 18.41 9.02
C LYS A 79 15.56 19.00 9.34
N LEU A 80 15.44 19.80 10.40
CA LEU A 80 14.18 20.44 10.76
C LEU A 80 13.68 21.39 9.66
N ALA A 81 14.56 22.06 8.92
CA ALA A 81 14.16 22.89 7.79
C ALA A 81 13.54 22.05 6.66
N LYS A 82 14.09 20.87 6.39
CA LYS A 82 13.51 19.92 5.41
C LYS A 82 12.17 19.37 5.85
N VAL A 83 12.01 19.07 7.14
CA VAL A 83 10.70 18.70 7.72
C VAL A 83 9.69 19.82 7.50
N LYS A 84 10.08 21.07 7.74
CA LYS A 84 9.20 22.23 7.52
C LYS A 84 8.78 22.30 6.05
N THR A 85 9.72 22.21 5.11
CA THR A 85 9.40 22.20 3.67
C THR A 85 8.45 21.07 3.30
N ALA A 86 8.71 19.84 3.75
CA ALA A 86 7.85 18.68 3.50
C ALA A 86 6.44 18.88 4.07
N MET A 87 6.32 19.43 5.29
CA MET A 87 5.02 19.72 5.90
C MET A 87 4.28 20.87 5.21
N LEU A 88 4.97 21.88 4.70
CA LEU A 88 4.36 22.93 3.89
C LEU A 88 3.80 22.35 2.58
N PHE A 89 4.49 21.40 1.94
CA PHE A 89 3.95 20.68 0.80
C PHE A 89 2.66 19.93 1.17
N VAL A 90 2.66 19.18 2.29
CA VAL A 90 1.48 18.46 2.78
C VAL A 90 0.31 19.43 3.00
N ILE A 91 0.52 20.53 3.73
CA ILE A 91 -0.51 21.52 4.02
C ILE A 91 -1.11 22.11 2.74
N LYS A 92 -0.28 22.43 1.74
CA LYS A 92 -0.73 22.99 0.47
C LYS A 92 -1.47 21.99 -0.44
N LYS A 93 -1.25 20.69 -0.24
CA LYS A 93 -1.93 19.63 -0.99
C LYS A 93 -3.30 19.27 -0.44
N LEU A 94 -3.49 19.33 0.88
CA LEU A 94 -4.79 19.02 1.48
C LEU A 94 -5.88 19.99 0.99
N SER A 95 -7.09 19.49 0.82
CA SER A 95 -8.23 20.30 0.38
C SER A 95 -9.23 20.54 1.52
N PRO A 96 -10.26 21.40 1.34
CA PRO A 96 -11.18 21.75 2.42
C PRO A 96 -12.03 20.62 2.99
N ILE A 97 -12.05 19.43 2.38
CA ILE A 97 -12.70 18.26 2.97
C ILE A 97 -11.79 17.50 3.95
N ASP A 98 -10.49 17.82 3.97
CA ASP A 98 -9.47 17.18 4.80
C ASP A 98 -9.25 17.93 6.12
N ARG A 99 -8.73 17.22 7.12
CA ARG A 99 -8.34 17.75 8.42
C ARG A 99 -6.90 17.36 8.74
N LEU A 100 -6.17 18.30 9.34
CA LEU A 100 -4.80 18.08 9.80
C LEU A 100 -4.68 18.41 11.29
N SER A 101 -3.99 17.54 12.02
CA SER A 101 -3.46 17.82 13.36
C SER A 101 -1.95 17.62 13.35
N ILE A 102 -1.23 18.50 14.03
CA ILE A 102 0.23 18.43 14.18
C ILE A 102 0.54 18.08 15.63
N VAL A 103 1.23 16.97 15.82
CA VAL A 103 1.79 16.53 17.09
C VAL A 103 3.31 16.60 16.96
N THR A 104 3.97 17.25 17.92
CA THR A 104 5.43 17.20 18.02
C THR A 104 5.84 16.39 19.22
N PHE A 105 7.01 15.78 19.16
CA PHE A 105 7.59 15.10 20.31
C PHE A 105 9.07 15.39 20.45
N SER A 106 9.50 15.52 21.70
CA SER A 106 10.89 15.40 22.10
C SER A 106 10.96 14.55 23.37
N LYS A 107 11.25 15.13 24.54
CA LYS A 107 11.11 14.44 25.83
C LYS A 107 9.65 14.09 26.15
N GLU A 108 8.76 15.01 25.81
CA GLU A 108 7.31 14.91 25.94
C GLU A 108 6.66 15.15 24.58
N ALA A 109 5.41 14.69 24.42
CA ALA A 109 4.63 14.94 23.22
C ALA A 109 3.65 16.09 23.44
N LYS A 110 3.51 16.95 22.43
CA LYS A 110 2.60 18.10 22.45
C LYS A 110 1.75 18.11 21.20
N ARG A 111 0.43 18.19 21.37
CA ARG A 111 -0.50 18.48 20.28
C ARG A 111 -0.48 20.00 20.03
N LEU A 112 -0.01 20.43 18.86
CA LEU A 112 0.09 21.85 18.50
C LEU A 112 -1.26 22.44 18.07
N CYS A 113 -2.10 21.64 17.43
CA CYS A 113 -3.44 22.02 17.01
C CYS A 113 -4.40 20.82 17.10
N PRO A 114 -5.72 21.04 17.31
CA PRO A 114 -6.72 19.99 17.09
C PRO A 114 -6.75 19.54 15.62
N LEU A 115 -7.59 18.54 15.30
CA LEU A 115 -7.93 18.24 13.91
C LEU A 115 -8.68 19.43 13.30
N ARG A 116 -7.97 20.25 12.52
CA ARG A 116 -8.53 21.45 11.88
C ARG A 116 -8.84 21.18 10.42
N GLN A 117 -10.01 21.63 9.97
CA GLN A 117 -10.38 21.59 8.55
C GLN A 117 -9.48 22.56 7.76
N ILE A 118 -9.08 22.20 6.54
CA ILE A 118 -8.21 23.05 5.72
C ILE A 118 -9.02 24.16 5.03
N THR A 119 -9.02 25.33 5.63
CA THR A 119 -9.61 26.57 5.10
C THR A 119 -8.47 27.54 4.76
N GLU A 120 -8.71 28.58 3.97
CA GLU A 120 -7.66 29.57 3.67
C GLU A 120 -7.02 30.18 4.92
N ASN A 121 -7.79 30.36 5.99
CA ASN A 121 -7.30 30.91 7.26
C ASN A 121 -6.54 29.85 8.07
N SER A 122 -7.13 28.67 8.27
CA SER A 122 -6.47 27.61 9.04
C SER A 122 -5.22 27.08 8.34
N GLN A 123 -5.16 27.12 7.01
CA GLN A 123 -3.96 26.80 6.24
C GLN A 123 -2.81 27.73 6.62
N LYS A 124 -3.03 29.06 6.62
CA LYS A 124 -2.02 30.04 7.05
C LYS A 124 -1.59 29.83 8.50
N ASP A 125 -2.54 29.53 9.40
CA ASP A 125 -2.23 29.22 10.80
C ASP A 125 -1.34 27.98 10.91
N LEU A 126 -1.63 26.91 10.17
CA LEU A 126 -0.84 25.68 10.15
C LEU A 126 0.56 25.91 9.56
N GLU A 127 0.67 26.69 8.48
CA GLU A 127 1.97 27.09 7.91
C GLU A 127 2.82 27.86 8.94
N ASN A 128 2.21 28.78 9.70
CA ASN A 128 2.89 29.50 10.78
C ASN A 128 3.35 28.56 11.91
N LEU A 129 2.49 27.63 12.35
CA LEU A 129 2.84 26.63 13.37
C LEU A 129 4.05 25.78 12.95
N VAL A 130 4.08 25.34 11.68
CA VAL A 130 5.22 24.60 11.11
C VAL A 130 6.48 25.46 11.08
N ASN A 131 6.38 26.72 10.65
CA ASN A 131 7.53 27.63 10.61
C ASN A 131 8.12 27.93 12.00
N GLU A 132 7.29 27.92 13.04
CA GLU A 132 7.68 28.14 14.43
C GLU A 132 8.31 26.92 15.13
N LEU A 133 8.32 25.74 14.50
CA LEU A 133 8.93 24.55 15.08
C LEU A 133 10.41 24.81 15.43
N LYS A 134 10.80 24.35 16.61
CA LYS A 134 12.17 24.43 17.14
C LYS A 134 12.57 23.08 17.69
N ALA A 135 13.79 22.67 17.40
CA ALA A 135 14.35 21.42 17.87
C ALA A 135 14.98 21.60 19.25
N ASP A 136 14.51 20.82 20.22
CA ASP A 136 15.01 20.78 21.59
C ASP A 136 14.62 19.49 22.31
N GLY A 137 15.51 19.02 23.20
CA GLY A 137 15.24 17.91 24.10
C GLY A 137 15.56 16.52 23.54
N ALA A 138 15.07 15.51 24.28
CA ALA A 138 15.27 14.08 24.04
C ALA A 138 14.32 13.53 22.95
N THR A 139 14.28 12.21 22.74
CA THR A 139 13.47 11.55 21.69
C THR A 139 12.56 10.49 22.32
N ASN A 140 11.26 10.79 22.40
CA ASN A 140 10.23 9.92 22.98
C ASN A 140 9.15 9.57 21.94
N ILE A 141 9.47 8.62 21.07
CA ILE A 141 8.58 8.13 19.99
C ILE A 141 7.26 7.61 20.58
N SER A 142 7.31 6.90 21.71
CA SER A 142 6.12 6.32 22.35
C SER A 142 5.08 7.38 22.74
N ALA A 143 5.51 8.49 23.32
CA ALA A 143 4.62 9.59 23.69
C ALA A 143 4.02 10.29 22.46
N GLY A 144 4.83 10.48 21.41
CA GLY A 144 4.38 11.05 20.14
C GLY A 144 3.29 10.19 19.50
N LEU A 145 3.54 8.89 19.37
CA LEU A 145 2.61 7.93 18.80
C LEU A 145 1.31 7.84 19.61
N GLN A 146 1.39 7.72 20.94
CA GLN A 146 0.21 7.69 21.81
C GLN A 146 -0.63 8.96 21.69
N THR A 147 0.01 10.12 21.59
CA THR A 147 -0.69 11.40 21.41
C THR A 147 -1.36 11.46 20.04
N GLY A 148 -0.68 11.02 18.98
CA GLY A 148 -1.26 10.98 17.63
C GLY A 148 -2.45 10.02 17.53
N LEU A 149 -2.32 8.81 18.07
CA LEU A 149 -3.41 7.82 18.14
C LEU A 149 -4.61 8.38 18.92
N LYS A 150 -4.35 9.07 20.02
CA LYS A 150 -5.40 9.67 20.83
C LYS A 150 -6.15 10.78 20.08
N VAL A 151 -5.48 11.59 19.27
CA VAL A 151 -6.16 12.57 18.40
C VAL A 151 -7.14 11.89 17.45
N ILE A 152 -6.73 10.77 16.84
CA ILE A 152 -7.62 9.99 15.97
C ILE A 152 -8.75 9.34 16.77
N ASN A 153 -8.46 8.74 17.92
CA ASN A 153 -9.44 7.97 18.70
C ASN A 153 -10.48 8.86 19.40
N ASP A 154 -10.10 10.06 19.83
CA ASP A 154 -10.99 11.00 20.53
C ASP A 154 -11.86 11.83 19.55
N ARG A 155 -11.65 11.71 18.23
CA ARG A 155 -12.40 12.49 17.22
C ARG A 155 -13.90 12.14 17.24
N HIS A 156 -14.74 13.16 17.15
CA HIS A 156 -16.20 13.04 17.13
C HIS A 156 -16.72 12.68 15.74
N ILE A 157 -16.09 13.22 14.69
CA ILE A 157 -16.52 12.97 13.31
C ILE A 157 -15.68 11.84 12.72
N THR A 158 -16.26 10.65 12.66
CA THR A 158 -15.59 9.42 12.20
C THR A 158 -16.16 8.87 10.88
N GLY A 159 -17.45 9.11 10.60
CA GLY A 159 -18.16 8.48 9.48
C GLY A 159 -17.69 8.94 8.10
N GLY A 160 -17.32 7.98 7.24
CA GLY A 160 -17.03 8.21 5.83
C GLY A 160 -15.75 9.00 5.55
N ARG A 161 -14.79 8.99 6.49
CA ARG A 161 -13.50 9.67 6.40
C ARG A 161 -12.36 8.66 6.50
N SER A 162 -11.32 8.87 5.69
CA SER A 162 -10.06 8.14 5.79
C SER A 162 -9.26 8.66 6.98
N VAL A 163 -8.46 7.79 7.59
CA VAL A 163 -7.51 8.18 8.66
C VAL A 163 -6.10 7.75 8.30
N GLY A 164 -5.11 8.51 8.77
CA GLY A 164 -3.71 8.16 8.67
C GLY A 164 -2.85 8.93 9.66
N ILE A 165 -1.82 8.28 10.19
CA ILE A 165 -0.76 8.91 10.96
C ILE A 165 0.52 8.84 10.14
N MET A 166 1.17 9.99 9.95
CA MET A 166 2.54 10.07 9.43
C MET A 166 3.46 10.34 10.60
N LEU A 167 4.20 9.32 11.04
CA LEU A 167 5.16 9.40 12.13
C LEU A 167 6.56 9.48 11.57
N MET A 168 7.33 10.41 12.09
CA MET A 168 8.64 10.74 11.55
C MET A 168 9.65 10.84 12.69
N SER A 169 10.83 10.21 12.55
CA SER A 169 11.91 10.28 13.54
C SER A 169 13.30 10.13 12.92
N ASP A 170 14.27 10.83 13.50
CA ASP A 170 15.67 10.87 13.05
C ASP A 170 16.67 10.25 14.03
N GLY A 171 16.17 9.80 15.19
CA GLY A 171 17.00 9.52 16.36
C GLY A 171 16.56 8.29 17.15
N GLU A 172 17.46 7.85 18.02
CA GLU A 172 17.24 6.72 18.91
C GLU A 172 16.24 7.08 19.99
N GLN A 173 15.30 6.17 20.26
CA GLN A 173 14.40 6.34 21.40
C GLN A 173 15.21 6.27 22.70
N ASN A 174 15.42 7.43 23.32
CA ASN A 174 16.20 7.57 24.56
C ASN A 174 15.34 7.99 25.76
N ALA A 175 14.02 8.13 25.55
CA ALA A 175 13.04 8.40 26.58
C ALA A 175 11.72 7.63 26.33
N GLY A 176 11.00 7.29 27.41
CA GLY A 176 9.73 6.56 27.34
C GLY A 176 9.88 5.03 27.40
N GLY A 177 8.78 4.32 27.15
CA GLY A 177 8.75 2.86 27.02
C GLY A 177 8.84 2.42 25.56
N ASP A 178 9.06 1.14 25.29
CA ASP A 178 9.22 0.61 23.92
C ASP A 178 8.05 1.02 22.99
N ALA A 179 8.31 1.89 22.02
CA ALA A 179 7.29 2.38 21.10
C ALA A 179 6.75 1.26 20.18
N ALA A 180 7.50 0.18 19.97
CA ALA A 180 7.05 -0.99 19.21
C ALA A 180 5.87 -1.72 19.89
N GLN A 181 5.71 -1.55 21.22
CA GLN A 181 4.62 -2.18 21.99
C GLN A 181 3.38 -1.30 22.14
N VAL A 182 3.37 -0.09 21.55
CA VAL A 182 2.19 0.78 21.63
C VAL A 182 1.05 0.17 20.79
N PRO A 183 -0.14 -0.06 21.37
CA PRO A 183 -1.26 -0.62 20.62
C PRO A 183 -1.82 0.42 19.66
N VAL A 184 -1.48 0.29 18.38
CA VAL A 184 -1.92 1.20 17.30
C VAL A 184 -3.36 0.96 16.84
N GLY A 185 -3.91 -0.25 17.07
CA GLY A 185 -5.27 -0.62 16.71
C GLY A 185 -5.53 -0.53 15.20
N ASN A 186 -6.74 -0.11 14.82
CA ASN A 186 -7.17 0.00 13.41
C ASN A 186 -6.84 1.37 12.79
N VAL A 187 -5.71 1.96 13.16
CA VAL A 187 -5.25 3.25 12.60
C VAL A 187 -3.99 2.98 11.76
N PRO A 188 -3.96 3.36 10.47
CA PRO A 188 -2.75 3.26 9.67
C PRO A 188 -1.67 4.21 10.18
N VAL A 189 -0.48 3.65 10.47
CA VAL A 189 0.69 4.41 10.88
C VAL A 189 1.80 4.21 9.85
N HIS A 190 2.07 5.27 9.11
CA HIS A 190 3.16 5.34 8.14
C HIS A 190 4.36 5.99 8.81
N THR A 191 5.46 5.24 8.92
CA THR A 191 6.67 5.67 9.62
C THR A 191 7.77 6.03 8.64
N PHE A 192 8.47 7.14 8.90
CA PHE A 192 9.59 7.62 8.12
C PHE A 192 10.83 7.69 9.01
N GLY A 193 11.84 6.88 8.67
CA GLY A 193 13.17 6.97 9.25
C GLY A 193 14.07 7.80 8.35
N PHE A 194 14.86 8.71 8.93
CA PHE A 194 15.91 9.41 8.20
C PHE A 194 17.13 9.67 9.07
N GLY A 195 18.26 9.90 8.42
CA GLY A 195 19.55 10.04 9.10
C GLY A 195 20.07 8.70 9.66
N ILE A 196 21.29 8.72 10.16
CA ILE A 196 22.02 7.50 10.56
C ILE A 196 21.70 6.99 11.97
N SER A 197 20.93 7.75 12.74
CA SER A 197 20.70 7.52 14.18
C SER A 197 19.27 7.09 14.49
N HIS A 198 18.42 6.87 13.49
CA HIS A 198 17.06 6.43 13.75
C HIS A 198 17.02 4.94 14.15
N GLU A 199 15.93 4.51 14.79
CA GLU A 199 15.69 3.12 15.19
C GLU A 199 14.79 2.40 14.16
N PRO A 200 15.33 1.86 13.06
CA PRO A 200 14.54 1.28 11.96
C PRO A 200 13.68 0.11 12.44
N THR A 201 14.16 -0.68 13.40
CA THR A 201 13.42 -1.81 13.95
C THR A 201 12.17 -1.37 14.71
N VAL A 202 12.25 -0.28 15.48
CA VAL A 202 11.10 0.27 16.23
C VAL A 202 10.08 0.86 15.26
N LEU A 203 10.52 1.67 14.31
CA LEU A 203 9.63 2.28 13.30
C LEU A 203 8.96 1.22 12.42
N LYS A 204 9.71 0.21 11.96
CA LYS A 204 9.16 -0.93 11.22
C LYS A 204 8.11 -1.69 12.03
N ALA A 205 8.38 -1.95 13.31
CA ALA A 205 7.43 -2.64 14.18
C ALA A 205 6.12 -1.85 14.36
N ILE A 206 6.21 -0.52 14.54
CA ILE A 206 5.02 0.35 14.61
C ILE A 206 4.20 0.23 13.32
N ALA A 207 4.84 0.32 12.15
CA ALA A 207 4.17 0.20 10.86
C ALA A 207 3.54 -1.19 10.66
N ASP A 208 4.24 -2.28 11.00
CA ASP A 208 3.76 -3.67 10.89
C ASP A 208 2.58 -3.97 11.81
N ASN A 209 2.60 -3.44 13.03
CA ASN A 209 1.52 -3.61 14.00
C ASN A 209 0.26 -2.80 13.63
N SER A 210 0.38 -1.87 12.67
CA SER A 210 -0.74 -1.06 12.20
C SER A 210 -1.41 -1.64 10.96
N ILE A 211 -2.72 -1.40 10.83
CA ILE A 211 -3.45 -1.71 9.60
C ILE A 211 -2.88 -0.84 8.47
N GLU A 212 -2.48 -1.44 7.36
CA GLU A 212 -2.01 -0.70 6.17
C GLU A 212 -0.76 0.20 6.31
N GLY A 213 -0.11 0.25 7.47
CA GLY A 213 1.06 1.08 7.70
C GLY A 213 2.26 0.70 6.84
N THR A 214 3.13 1.67 6.59
CA THR A 214 4.34 1.47 5.78
C THR A 214 5.55 2.05 6.48
N PHE A 215 6.67 1.34 6.46
CA PHE A 215 7.97 1.90 6.82
C PHE A 215 8.69 2.37 5.56
N SER A 216 9.10 3.63 5.58
CA SER A 216 9.84 4.30 4.51
C SER A 216 11.21 4.75 5.05
N GLU A 217 12.26 4.35 4.35
CA GLU A 217 13.63 4.76 4.63
C GLU A 217 13.99 5.92 3.70
N VAL A 218 14.42 7.04 4.30
CA VAL A 218 14.85 8.24 3.59
C VAL A 218 16.33 8.47 3.89
N GLN A 219 17.20 8.01 2.98
CA GLN A 219 18.66 8.07 3.18
C GLN A 219 19.19 9.50 3.04
N ASN A 220 18.73 10.23 2.02
CA ASN A 220 19.03 11.62 1.80
C ASN A 220 17.86 12.48 2.29
N ILE A 221 18.13 13.32 3.27
CA ILE A 221 17.15 14.24 3.86
C ILE A 221 16.56 15.22 2.84
N ASP A 222 17.26 15.51 1.74
CA ASP A 222 16.74 16.33 0.65
C ASP A 222 15.51 15.70 0.00
N ASN A 223 15.35 14.37 0.08
CA ASN A 223 14.22 13.65 -0.50
C ASN A 223 13.07 13.43 0.49
N LEU A 224 13.09 14.09 1.66
CA LEU A 224 12.03 13.94 2.65
C LEU A 224 10.67 14.40 2.12
N SER A 225 10.61 15.54 1.43
CA SER A 225 9.39 16.03 0.78
C SER A 225 8.84 15.03 -0.22
N ILE A 226 9.71 14.33 -0.96
CA ILE A 226 9.33 13.29 -1.92
C ILE A 226 8.69 12.10 -1.18
N ALA A 227 9.32 11.59 -0.13
CA ALA A 227 8.76 10.47 0.64
C ALA A 227 7.38 10.81 1.22
N PHE A 228 7.23 12.04 1.74
CA PHE A 228 5.98 12.54 2.31
C PHE A 228 4.91 12.71 1.25
N SER A 229 5.27 13.30 0.10
CA SER A 229 4.34 13.54 -0.99
C SER A 229 3.76 12.23 -1.53
N GLN A 230 4.58 11.19 -1.67
CA GLN A 230 4.12 9.90 -2.14
C GLN A 230 3.20 9.18 -1.16
N CYS A 231 3.49 9.24 0.14
CA CYS A 231 2.56 8.69 1.14
C CYS A 231 1.23 9.44 1.13
N LEU A 232 1.28 10.77 1.08
CA LEU A 232 0.10 11.62 1.00
C LEU A 232 -0.73 11.34 -0.27
N ALA A 233 -0.09 11.15 -1.42
CA ALA A 233 -0.74 10.78 -2.66
C ALA A 233 -1.60 9.52 -2.51
N GLY A 234 -1.07 8.49 -1.84
CA GLY A 234 -1.84 7.28 -1.53
C GLY A 234 -3.04 7.57 -0.63
N LEU A 235 -2.81 8.24 0.50
CA LEU A 235 -3.85 8.57 1.47
C LEU A 235 -5.01 9.38 0.87
N LEU A 236 -4.71 10.31 -0.05
CA LEU A 236 -5.70 11.14 -0.73
C LEU A 236 -6.42 10.42 -1.88
N THR A 237 -5.97 9.24 -2.29
CA THR A 237 -6.54 8.47 -3.40
C THR A 237 -7.12 7.14 -2.98
N ARG A 238 -7.49 6.97 -1.70
CA ARG A 238 -8.20 5.77 -1.24
C ARG A 238 -9.57 5.66 -1.90
N VAL A 239 -9.78 4.56 -2.64
CA VAL A 239 -11.02 4.26 -3.37
C VAL A 239 -11.74 3.03 -2.83
N VAL A 240 -11.05 2.22 -2.05
CA VAL A 240 -11.56 0.97 -1.46
C VAL A 240 -11.13 0.93 0.01
N GLU A 241 -12.05 0.53 0.88
CA GLU A 241 -11.87 0.26 2.32
C GLU A 241 -12.22 -1.22 2.58
N ASP A 242 -11.66 -1.84 3.62
CA ASP A 242 -12.00 -3.20 4.09
C ASP A 242 -12.12 -4.31 3.01
N LEU A 243 -11.24 -4.31 2.01
CA LEU A 243 -11.23 -5.31 0.93
C LEU A 243 -10.98 -6.72 1.48
N LYS A 244 -11.85 -7.64 1.10
CA LYS A 244 -11.75 -9.07 1.35
C LYS A 244 -11.87 -9.84 0.05
N LEU A 245 -11.01 -10.84 -0.12
CA LEU A 245 -11.05 -11.82 -1.21
C LEU A 245 -11.42 -13.18 -0.63
N ILE A 246 -12.42 -13.84 -1.19
CA ILE A 246 -12.92 -15.15 -0.78
C ILE A 246 -12.68 -16.12 -1.92
N LEU A 247 -11.97 -17.19 -1.64
CA LEU A 247 -11.56 -18.23 -2.60
C LEU A 247 -12.23 -19.53 -2.19
N THR A 248 -13.11 -20.06 -3.02
CA THR A 248 -13.86 -21.29 -2.72
C THR A 248 -13.55 -22.35 -3.78
N PRO A 249 -12.93 -23.49 -3.41
CA PRO A 249 -12.72 -24.58 -4.35
C PRO A 249 -14.07 -25.21 -4.73
N TYR A 250 -14.15 -25.79 -5.93
CA TYR A 250 -15.30 -26.61 -6.30
C TYR A 250 -15.10 -28.04 -5.81
N GLU A 251 -16.06 -28.54 -5.04
CA GLU A 251 -16.07 -29.91 -4.52
C GLU A 251 -15.86 -30.91 -5.67
N ASP A 252 -15.02 -31.92 -5.45
CA ASP A 252 -14.56 -32.93 -6.42
C ASP A 252 -13.76 -32.43 -7.65
N GLU A 253 -13.61 -31.11 -7.86
CA GLU A 253 -12.86 -30.55 -9.00
C GLU A 253 -11.51 -29.93 -8.61
N SER A 254 -11.35 -29.46 -7.36
CA SER A 254 -10.08 -28.91 -6.89
C SER A 254 -9.93 -28.91 -5.37
N THR A 255 -8.70 -28.69 -4.91
CA THR A 255 -8.39 -28.37 -3.51
C THR A 255 -7.39 -27.23 -3.48
N ILE A 256 -7.59 -26.24 -2.60
CA ILE A 256 -6.62 -25.17 -2.36
C ILE A 256 -5.48 -25.73 -1.51
N GLU A 257 -4.29 -25.88 -2.10
CA GLU A 257 -3.07 -26.26 -1.38
C GLU A 257 -2.45 -25.06 -0.65
N GLN A 258 -2.40 -23.90 -1.32
CA GLN A 258 -1.77 -22.69 -0.80
C GLN A 258 -2.38 -21.42 -1.37
N VAL A 259 -2.44 -20.37 -0.55
CA VAL A 259 -2.75 -18.99 -0.97
C VAL A 259 -1.60 -18.08 -0.56
N ILE A 260 -0.91 -17.51 -1.55
CA ILE A 260 0.21 -16.60 -1.36
C ILE A 260 -0.29 -15.18 -1.59
N ALA A 261 -0.50 -14.45 -0.49
CA ALA A 261 -1.03 -13.09 -0.49
C ALA A 261 -0.21 -12.16 0.42
N GLY A 262 1.12 -12.15 0.27
CA GLY A 262 1.99 -11.30 1.09
C GLY A 262 1.87 -11.58 2.60
N ASN A 263 1.85 -10.53 3.42
CA ASN A 263 1.65 -10.63 4.88
C ASN A 263 0.18 -10.38 5.30
N TYR A 264 -0.76 -10.44 4.36
CA TYR A 264 -2.17 -10.18 4.64
C TYR A 264 -2.78 -11.32 5.47
N PRO A 265 -3.61 -11.01 6.50
CA PRO A 265 -4.29 -12.03 7.28
C PRO A 265 -5.17 -12.94 6.40
N GLN A 266 -5.08 -14.24 6.68
CA GLN A 266 -5.86 -15.28 6.01
C GLN A 266 -6.63 -16.10 7.04
N SER A 267 -7.83 -16.51 6.67
CA SER A 267 -8.64 -17.47 7.44
C SER A 267 -9.15 -18.56 6.51
N LYS A 268 -9.21 -19.79 7.02
CA LYS A 268 -9.67 -20.96 6.28
C LYS A 268 -10.97 -21.47 6.90
N ASP A 269 -11.92 -21.82 6.04
CA ASP A 269 -13.11 -22.58 6.42
C ASP A 269 -12.83 -24.06 6.14
N ASP A 270 -12.77 -24.88 7.20
CA ASP A 270 -12.47 -26.30 7.07
C ASP A 270 -13.63 -27.11 6.49
N ALA A 271 -14.87 -26.59 6.54
CA ALA A 271 -16.04 -27.29 6.00
C ALA A 271 -16.10 -27.15 4.48
N THR A 272 -15.78 -25.98 3.93
CA THR A 272 -15.83 -25.72 2.49
C THR A 272 -14.46 -25.77 1.81
N GLY A 273 -13.37 -25.75 2.59
CA GLY A 273 -12.02 -25.57 2.07
C GLY A 273 -11.74 -24.14 1.60
N SER A 274 -12.66 -23.19 1.83
CA SER A 274 -12.52 -21.80 1.36
C SER A 274 -11.44 -21.06 2.13
N VAL A 275 -10.79 -20.10 1.47
CA VAL A 275 -9.79 -19.20 2.09
C VAL A 275 -10.23 -17.75 1.90
N THR A 276 -10.25 -16.98 2.98
CA THR A 276 -10.51 -15.54 2.96
C THR A 276 -9.24 -14.77 3.27
N VAL A 277 -8.84 -13.86 2.36
CA VAL A 277 -7.73 -12.92 2.54
C VAL A 277 -8.27 -11.52 2.84
N THR A 278 -7.75 -10.86 3.87
CA THR A 278 -8.15 -9.49 4.26
C THR A 278 -7.05 -8.47 3.95
N PHE A 279 -7.31 -7.54 3.02
CA PHE A 279 -6.30 -6.57 2.53
C PHE A 279 -6.34 -5.20 3.22
N GLY A 280 -7.50 -4.79 3.73
CA GLY A 280 -7.74 -3.39 4.10
C GLY A 280 -8.08 -2.55 2.86
N GLY A 281 -7.60 -1.31 2.76
CA GLY A 281 -7.90 -0.42 1.65
C GLY A 281 -6.98 -0.52 0.43
N LEU A 282 -7.49 -0.03 -0.72
CA LEU A 282 -6.70 0.23 -1.93
C LEU A 282 -6.73 1.70 -2.31
N TYR A 283 -5.60 2.18 -2.78
CA TYR A 283 -5.49 3.45 -3.49
C TYR A 283 -5.91 3.30 -4.96
N ALA A 284 -6.27 4.40 -5.61
CA ALA A 284 -6.58 4.41 -7.03
C ALA A 284 -5.41 3.83 -7.84
N LYS A 285 -5.70 2.89 -8.74
CA LYS A 285 -4.72 2.14 -9.54
C LYS A 285 -3.69 1.32 -8.75
N GLU A 286 -3.85 1.17 -7.43
CA GLU A 286 -3.01 0.26 -6.65
C GLU A 286 -3.42 -1.19 -6.95
N VAL A 287 -2.43 -2.08 -7.10
CA VAL A 287 -2.64 -3.48 -7.44
C VAL A 287 -2.27 -4.37 -6.25
N ARG A 288 -3.08 -5.40 -6.00
CA ARG A 288 -2.79 -6.54 -5.12
C ARG A 288 -2.82 -7.82 -5.92
N LYS A 289 -1.77 -8.61 -5.79
CA LYS A 289 -1.61 -9.91 -6.43
C LYS A 289 -1.72 -11.04 -5.42
N VAL A 290 -2.41 -12.10 -5.80
CA VAL A 290 -2.55 -13.33 -5.03
C VAL A 290 -2.27 -14.51 -5.93
N ILE A 291 -1.38 -15.40 -5.50
CA ILE A 291 -1.20 -16.71 -6.14
C ILE A 291 -2.00 -17.75 -5.37
N VAL A 292 -2.83 -18.51 -6.08
CA VAL A 292 -3.58 -19.64 -5.55
C VAL A 292 -3.08 -20.92 -6.21
N ASP A 293 -2.56 -21.83 -5.39
CA ASP A 293 -2.15 -23.16 -5.82
C ASP A 293 -3.28 -24.15 -5.59
N LEU A 294 -3.78 -24.72 -6.69
CA LEU A 294 -4.85 -25.70 -6.71
C LEU A 294 -4.29 -27.07 -7.09
N LEU A 295 -4.71 -28.10 -6.36
CA LEU A 295 -4.56 -29.48 -6.78
C LEU A 295 -5.86 -29.92 -7.47
N LEU A 296 -5.76 -30.36 -8.72
CA LEU A 296 -6.89 -30.86 -9.51
C LEU A 296 -6.78 -32.39 -9.59
N PRO A 297 -7.82 -33.14 -9.21
CA PRO A 297 -7.79 -34.60 -9.22
C PRO A 297 -7.82 -35.17 -10.64
N ALA A 298 -7.43 -36.43 -10.79
CA ALA A 298 -7.48 -37.12 -12.08
C ALA A 298 -8.93 -37.28 -12.60
N VAL A 299 -9.13 -37.12 -13.90
CA VAL A 299 -10.43 -37.27 -14.57
C VAL A 299 -10.32 -38.23 -15.77
N SER A 300 -11.38 -38.97 -16.06
CA SER A 300 -11.34 -40.02 -17.10
C SER A 300 -11.64 -39.54 -18.53
N LYS A 301 -12.16 -38.31 -18.70
CA LYS A 301 -12.63 -37.78 -19.99
C LYS A 301 -12.33 -36.30 -20.10
N GLU A 302 -12.12 -35.84 -21.34
CA GLU A 302 -12.00 -34.41 -21.61
C GLU A 302 -13.31 -33.68 -21.31
N ARG A 303 -13.21 -32.57 -20.55
CA ARG A 303 -14.34 -31.73 -20.17
C ARG A 303 -13.87 -30.35 -19.72
N GLY A 304 -14.81 -29.41 -19.62
CA GLY A 304 -14.61 -28.22 -18.80
C GLY A 304 -14.77 -28.59 -17.32
N SER A 305 -13.93 -28.00 -16.47
CA SER A 305 -13.99 -28.12 -15.01
C SER A 305 -13.96 -26.72 -14.42
N ASP A 306 -14.96 -26.41 -13.61
CA ASP A 306 -14.97 -25.22 -12.75
C ASP A 306 -14.12 -25.56 -11.52
N VAL A 307 -13.05 -24.81 -11.29
CA VAL A 307 -11.99 -25.19 -10.33
C VAL A 307 -11.80 -24.19 -9.21
N LEU A 308 -12.31 -22.97 -9.34
CA LEU A 308 -12.24 -21.98 -8.26
C LEU A 308 -13.34 -20.94 -8.43
N GLU A 309 -14.09 -20.68 -7.37
CA GLU A 309 -14.98 -19.52 -7.27
C GLU A 309 -14.26 -18.41 -6.49
N ILE A 310 -14.35 -17.18 -7.00
CA ILE A 310 -13.67 -16.01 -6.47
C ILE A 310 -14.71 -14.94 -6.17
N GLY A 311 -14.96 -14.71 -4.89
CA GLY A 311 -15.74 -13.57 -4.41
C GLY A 311 -14.83 -12.46 -3.90
N PHE A 312 -15.26 -11.20 -4.01
CA PHE A 312 -14.62 -10.13 -3.24
C PHE A 312 -15.65 -9.12 -2.76
N SER A 313 -15.38 -8.53 -1.60
CA SER A 313 -16.20 -7.50 -0.97
C SER A 313 -15.34 -6.37 -0.45
N TYR A 314 -15.91 -5.18 -0.34
CA TYR A 314 -15.23 -4.01 0.18
C TYR A 314 -16.22 -2.99 0.73
N SER A 315 -15.72 -2.00 1.47
CA SER A 315 -16.46 -0.82 1.88
C SER A 315 -15.97 0.43 1.14
N PHE A 316 -16.84 1.42 0.99
CA PHE A 316 -16.44 2.76 0.54
C PHE A 316 -17.37 3.79 1.18
N ARG A 317 -16.78 4.73 1.93
CA ARG A 317 -17.51 5.77 2.67
C ARG A 317 -18.57 5.15 3.61
N GLY A 318 -18.20 4.04 4.24
CA GLY A 318 -19.07 3.28 5.16
C GLY A 318 -20.20 2.48 4.50
N ARG A 319 -20.26 2.41 3.16
CA ARG A 319 -21.19 1.52 2.44
C ARG A 319 -20.49 0.23 2.07
N PHE A 320 -21.15 -0.90 2.30
CA PHE A 320 -20.64 -2.22 1.93
C PHE A 320 -21.00 -2.57 0.48
N PHE A 321 -20.08 -3.23 -0.20
CA PHE A 321 -20.19 -3.70 -1.58
C PHE A 321 -19.70 -5.14 -1.67
N GLU A 322 -20.43 -5.96 -2.41
CA GLU A 322 -20.06 -7.33 -2.71
C GLU A 322 -20.16 -7.51 -4.22
N ALA A 323 -19.09 -7.98 -4.84
CA ALA A 323 -19.07 -8.25 -6.26
C ALA A 323 -19.66 -9.65 -6.53
N PRO A 324 -20.38 -9.84 -7.65
CA PRO A 324 -20.76 -11.17 -8.11
C PRO A 324 -19.53 -12.08 -8.19
N PRO A 325 -19.61 -13.33 -7.71
CA PRO A 325 -18.49 -14.25 -7.74
C PRO A 325 -18.08 -14.55 -9.19
N ALA A 326 -16.79 -14.70 -9.41
CA ALA A 326 -16.21 -15.11 -10.69
C ALA A 326 -15.75 -16.57 -10.61
N THR A 327 -16.06 -17.35 -11.64
CA THR A 327 -15.65 -18.76 -11.73
C THR A 327 -14.46 -18.91 -12.66
N ILE A 328 -13.44 -19.64 -12.21
CA ILE A 328 -12.33 -20.10 -13.05
C ILE A 328 -12.70 -21.47 -13.61
N THR A 329 -12.81 -21.53 -14.94
CA THR A 329 -13.04 -22.76 -15.67
C THR A 329 -11.81 -23.11 -16.50
N VAL A 330 -11.38 -24.37 -16.44
CA VAL A 330 -10.28 -24.90 -17.26
C VAL A 330 -10.76 -26.07 -18.12
N ARG A 331 -10.07 -26.33 -19.22
CA ARG A 331 -10.32 -27.50 -20.06
C ARG A 331 -9.36 -28.64 -19.71
N ARG A 332 -9.90 -29.76 -19.22
CA ARG A 332 -9.18 -31.03 -19.01
C ARG A 332 -8.98 -31.71 -20.37
N THR A 333 -7.73 -31.98 -20.77
CA THR A 333 -7.40 -32.59 -22.08
C THR A 333 -6.25 -33.60 -21.99
N GLY A 334 -6.29 -34.62 -22.85
CA GLY A 334 -5.21 -35.61 -22.98
C GLY A 334 -4.12 -35.23 -24.00
N ALA A 335 -4.19 -34.03 -24.59
CA ALA A 335 -3.23 -33.58 -25.60
C ALA A 335 -1.83 -33.32 -24.99
N SER A 336 -0.77 -33.68 -25.73
CA SER A 336 0.63 -33.64 -25.29
C SER A 336 1.28 -32.24 -25.28
N THR A 337 0.60 -31.21 -25.80
CA THR A 337 1.07 -29.81 -25.80
C THR A 337 0.43 -29.06 -24.65
N TYR A 338 1.01 -29.23 -23.46
CA TYR A 338 0.59 -28.48 -22.28
C TYR A 338 0.98 -27.02 -22.40
N GLU A 339 0.06 -26.13 -22.04
CA GLU A 339 0.32 -24.69 -22.01
C GLU A 339 1.45 -24.41 -21.00
N GLN A 340 2.45 -23.65 -21.42
CA GLN A 340 3.47 -23.15 -20.51
C GLN A 340 2.84 -22.17 -19.51
N GLU A 341 3.47 -22.04 -18.35
CA GLU A 341 3.00 -21.11 -17.33
C GLU A 341 3.00 -19.67 -17.87
N ARG A 342 1.92 -18.94 -17.57
CA ARG A 342 1.72 -17.57 -18.06
C ARG A 342 2.90 -16.68 -17.63
N PRO A 343 3.45 -15.81 -18.49
CA PRO A 343 4.55 -14.92 -18.13
C PRO A 343 4.27 -14.11 -16.86
N GLU A 344 3.04 -13.64 -16.68
CA GLU A 344 2.61 -12.84 -15.51
C GLU A 344 2.70 -13.64 -14.21
N VAL A 345 2.34 -14.93 -14.25
CA VAL A 345 2.45 -15.85 -13.11
C VAL A 345 3.93 -16.07 -12.77
N ARG A 346 4.76 -16.39 -13.78
CA ARG A 346 6.21 -16.57 -13.61
C ARG A 346 6.90 -15.32 -13.05
N ASN A 347 6.54 -14.15 -13.56
CA ASN A 347 7.06 -12.86 -13.12
C ASN A 347 6.76 -12.59 -11.64
N GLU A 348 5.55 -12.90 -11.19
CA GLU A 348 5.16 -12.75 -9.80
C GLU A 348 5.86 -13.77 -8.89
N GLU A 349 6.06 -15.00 -9.34
CA GLU A 349 6.89 -16.00 -8.64
C GLU A 349 8.32 -15.52 -8.48
N THR A 350 8.93 -15.02 -9.55
CA THR A 350 10.29 -14.46 -9.53
C THR A 350 10.40 -13.32 -8.51
N ARG A 351 9.40 -12.44 -8.45
CA ARG A 351 9.32 -11.37 -7.43
C ARG A 351 9.25 -11.92 -6.02
N LEU A 352 8.39 -12.92 -5.78
CA LEU A 352 8.20 -13.53 -4.46
C LEU A 352 9.48 -14.26 -4.00
N GLN A 353 10.13 -14.99 -4.89
CA GLN A 353 11.40 -15.67 -4.62
C GLN A 353 12.50 -14.65 -4.30
N THR A 354 12.61 -13.58 -5.08
CA THR A 354 13.57 -12.49 -4.82
C THR A 354 13.34 -11.85 -3.45
N ALA A 355 12.08 -11.53 -3.11
CA ALA A 355 11.72 -10.97 -1.82
C ALA A 355 12.03 -11.93 -0.65
N SER A 356 11.87 -13.24 -0.84
CA SER A 356 12.27 -14.25 0.16
C SER A 356 13.79 -14.27 0.36
N MET A 357 14.57 -14.25 -0.73
CA MET A 357 16.03 -14.25 -0.66
C MET A 357 16.58 -12.96 -0.02
N ILE A 358 15.97 -11.80 -0.28
CA ILE A 358 16.31 -10.53 0.40
C ILE A 358 16.09 -10.67 1.92
N LYS A 359 14.96 -11.27 2.33
CA LYS A 359 14.65 -11.51 3.74
C LYS A 359 15.63 -12.50 4.39
N GLU A 360 15.99 -13.57 3.71
CA GLU A 360 17.00 -14.54 4.17
C GLU A 360 18.37 -13.87 4.34
N ALA A 361 18.80 -13.07 3.36
CA ALA A 361 20.05 -12.32 3.43
C ALA A 361 20.07 -11.35 4.63
N LYS A 362 18.95 -10.68 4.90
CA LYS A 362 18.79 -9.84 6.10
C LYS A 362 18.98 -10.63 7.39
N VAL A 363 18.35 -11.81 7.50
CA VAL A 363 18.49 -12.69 8.68
C VAL A 363 19.96 -13.08 8.88
N MET A 364 20.65 -13.49 7.80
CA MET A 364 22.08 -13.81 7.86
C MET A 364 22.93 -12.61 8.29
N ALA A 365 22.69 -11.44 7.71
CA ALA A 365 23.43 -10.22 8.04
C ALA A 365 23.16 -9.74 9.48
N ASP A 366 21.93 -9.89 9.97
CA ASP A 366 21.57 -9.59 11.36
C ASP A 366 22.24 -10.56 12.36
N ASP A 367 22.54 -11.79 11.95
CA ASP A 367 23.32 -12.79 12.68
C ASP A 367 24.85 -12.62 12.53
N ASN A 368 25.31 -11.46 12.04
CA ASN A 368 26.71 -11.14 11.76
C ASN A 368 27.38 -12.04 10.71
N LYS A 369 26.61 -12.68 9.83
CA LYS A 369 27.09 -13.48 8.68
C LYS A 369 26.96 -12.68 7.39
N LEU A 370 27.68 -11.57 7.30
CA LEU A 370 27.53 -10.64 6.18
C LEU A 370 28.00 -11.24 4.84
N ASP A 371 29.03 -12.09 4.84
CA ASP A 371 29.49 -12.76 3.63
C ASP A 371 28.42 -13.73 3.09
N ASP A 372 27.86 -14.59 3.95
CA ASP A 372 26.74 -15.48 3.59
C ASP A 372 25.52 -14.68 3.07
N ALA A 373 25.22 -13.54 3.70
CA ALA A 373 24.16 -12.64 3.26
C ALA A 373 24.41 -12.09 1.85
N ARG A 374 25.65 -11.67 1.57
CA ARG A 374 26.03 -11.18 0.24
C ARG A 374 25.93 -12.28 -0.80
N ASP A 375 26.38 -13.48 -0.47
CA ASP A 375 26.28 -14.65 -1.35
C ASP A 375 24.81 -14.97 -1.67
N LYS A 376 23.91 -14.87 -0.69
CA LYS A 376 22.46 -15.02 -0.89
C LYS A 376 21.88 -13.95 -1.82
N VAL A 377 22.35 -12.70 -1.74
CA VAL A 377 21.90 -11.63 -2.67
C VAL A 377 22.45 -11.85 -4.08
N VAL A 378 23.69 -12.36 -4.23
CA VAL A 378 24.25 -12.74 -5.52
C VAL A 378 23.50 -13.92 -6.13
N GLU A 379 23.13 -14.92 -5.33
CA GLU A 379 22.26 -16.03 -5.74
C GLU A 379 20.93 -15.50 -6.31
N ALA A 380 20.31 -14.53 -5.64
CA ALA A 380 19.11 -13.87 -6.13
C ALA A 380 19.35 -13.14 -7.47
N GLN A 381 20.47 -12.43 -7.63
CA GLN A 381 20.80 -11.77 -8.90
C GLN A 381 20.94 -12.77 -10.05
N ASN A 382 21.66 -13.86 -9.83
CA ASN A 382 21.84 -14.89 -10.85
C ASN A 382 20.49 -15.52 -11.25
N SER A 383 19.58 -15.74 -10.29
CA SER A 383 18.24 -16.24 -10.59
C SER A 383 17.39 -15.32 -11.47
N LEU A 384 17.71 -14.01 -11.50
CA LEU A 384 17.08 -13.04 -12.40
C LEU A 384 17.73 -12.96 -13.78
N GLU A 385 18.96 -13.45 -13.95
CA GLU A 385 19.62 -13.55 -15.26
C GLU A 385 19.03 -14.71 -16.08
N ASP A 386 18.60 -15.77 -15.40
CA ASP A 386 17.90 -16.92 -16.00
C ASP A 386 16.42 -16.63 -16.33
N ALA A 387 15.88 -15.50 -15.85
CA ALA A 387 14.51 -15.07 -16.15
C ALA A 387 14.46 -14.43 -17.55
N ASP A 388 14.00 -15.23 -18.53
CA ASP A 388 14.10 -15.08 -19.99
C ASP A 388 13.32 -13.90 -20.64
N ASP A 389 13.42 -12.67 -20.10
CA ASP A 389 12.97 -11.46 -20.81
C ASP A 389 13.71 -10.19 -20.36
N ALA A 390 14.76 -9.83 -21.08
CA ALA A 390 15.55 -8.61 -20.85
C ALA A 390 14.74 -7.29 -20.99
N SER A 391 13.48 -7.36 -21.43
CA SER A 391 12.60 -6.19 -21.58
C SER A 391 11.58 -6.03 -20.45
N ASN A 392 11.52 -6.94 -19.48
CA ASN A 392 10.53 -6.87 -18.39
C ASN A 392 10.90 -5.81 -17.33
N PRO A 393 10.11 -4.72 -17.17
CA PRO A 393 10.41 -3.66 -16.22
C PRO A 393 10.47 -4.12 -14.75
N LEU A 394 9.71 -5.17 -14.40
CA LEU A 394 9.74 -5.74 -13.05
C LEU A 394 11.12 -6.32 -12.74
N ILE A 395 11.67 -7.10 -13.68
CA ILE A 395 12.97 -7.76 -13.50
C ILE A 395 14.09 -6.74 -13.38
N GLU A 396 14.06 -5.67 -14.18
CA GLU A 396 15.05 -4.58 -14.08
C GLU A 396 14.97 -3.81 -12.76
N MET A 397 13.75 -3.60 -12.22
CA MET A 397 13.59 -3.02 -10.88
C MET A 397 14.14 -3.95 -9.78
N LEU A 398 13.87 -5.26 -9.87
CA LEU A 398 14.40 -6.25 -8.91
C LEU A 398 15.94 -6.33 -8.97
N LYS A 399 16.54 -6.33 -10.16
CA LYS A 399 17.99 -6.26 -10.34
C LYS A 399 18.57 -5.00 -9.70
N SER A 400 17.95 -3.85 -9.93
CA SER A 400 18.36 -2.57 -9.34
C SER A 400 18.31 -2.58 -7.81
N GLU A 401 17.26 -3.20 -7.24
CA GLU A 401 17.11 -3.38 -5.79
C GLU A 401 18.21 -4.25 -5.19
N LEU A 402 18.49 -5.41 -5.80
CA LEU A 402 19.56 -6.31 -5.35
C LEU A 402 20.95 -5.67 -5.50
N GLN A 403 21.19 -4.95 -6.60
CA GLN A 403 22.44 -4.20 -6.80
C GLN A 403 22.65 -3.14 -5.72
N GLN A 404 21.60 -2.44 -5.31
CA GLN A 404 21.70 -1.51 -4.20
C GLN A 404 21.99 -2.24 -2.90
N LEU A 405 21.28 -3.33 -2.62
CA LEU A 405 21.48 -4.08 -1.38
C LEU A 405 22.93 -4.57 -1.24
N LEU A 406 23.54 -5.06 -2.32
CA LEU A 406 24.97 -5.43 -2.32
C LEU A 406 25.91 -4.26 -2.02
N LYS A 407 25.59 -3.05 -2.49
CA LYS A 407 26.36 -1.84 -2.14
C LYS A 407 26.22 -1.49 -0.67
N LEU A 408 25.03 -1.70 -0.10
CA LEU A 408 24.74 -1.45 1.31
C LEU A 408 25.23 -2.57 2.24
N MET A 409 25.58 -3.74 1.70
CA MET A 409 26.21 -4.85 2.43
C MET A 409 27.74 -4.86 2.31
N LYS A 410 28.39 -3.73 2.04
CA LYS A 410 29.86 -3.66 1.89
C LYS A 410 30.62 -3.86 3.20
N SER A 411 30.05 -3.43 4.31
CA SER A 411 30.59 -3.63 5.66
C SER A 411 29.44 -3.71 6.65
N GLU A 412 29.69 -4.26 7.83
CA GLU A 412 28.70 -4.37 8.90
C GLU A 412 28.15 -2.99 9.30
N GLU A 413 29.00 -1.96 9.32
CA GLU A 413 28.61 -0.59 9.64
C GLU A 413 27.64 -0.01 8.59
N ILE A 414 27.97 -0.15 7.29
CA ILE A 414 27.10 0.34 6.20
C ILE A 414 25.78 -0.43 6.20
N TYR A 415 25.83 -1.75 6.43
CA TYR A 415 24.63 -2.57 6.50
C TYR A 415 23.74 -2.12 7.66
N LYS A 416 24.27 -1.98 8.88
CA LYS A 416 23.46 -1.57 10.03
C LYS A 416 22.82 -0.19 9.84
N LYS A 417 23.57 0.78 9.30
CA LYS A 417 23.11 2.17 9.13
C LYS A 417 22.18 2.38 7.93
N HIS A 418 22.38 1.66 6.83
CA HIS A 418 21.67 1.93 5.58
C HIS A 418 21.08 0.68 4.94
N GLY A 419 21.76 -0.47 5.03
CA GLY A 419 21.29 -1.73 4.46
C GLY A 419 20.05 -2.29 5.16
N ARG A 420 20.05 -2.34 6.49
CA ARG A 420 18.93 -2.87 7.27
C ARG A 420 17.65 -2.03 7.11
N PRO A 421 17.66 -0.69 7.27
CA PRO A 421 16.49 0.14 6.93
C PRO A 421 16.03 -0.05 5.48
N PHE A 422 16.95 -0.10 4.51
CA PHE A 422 16.62 -0.35 3.12
C PHE A 422 15.86 -1.67 2.94
N VAL A 423 16.32 -2.76 3.58
CA VAL A 423 15.63 -4.05 3.51
C VAL A 423 14.27 -4.00 4.20
N PHE A 424 14.11 -3.31 5.34
CA PHE A 424 12.79 -3.18 5.96
C PHE A 424 11.78 -2.44 5.07
N SER A 425 12.21 -1.43 4.33
CA SER A 425 11.37 -0.77 3.34
C SER A 425 11.09 -1.69 2.15
N SER A 426 12.07 -2.49 1.71
CA SER A 426 11.90 -3.53 0.69
C SER A 426 10.86 -4.58 1.09
N GLU A 427 10.95 -5.12 2.31
CA GLU A 427 9.99 -6.06 2.87
C GLU A 427 8.58 -5.43 2.96
N THR A 428 8.49 -4.18 3.44
CA THR A 428 7.22 -3.43 3.46
C THR A 428 6.59 -3.40 2.07
N CYS A 429 7.37 -2.99 1.06
CA CYS A 429 6.92 -2.93 -0.32
C CYS A 429 6.44 -4.28 -0.84
N HIS A 430 7.25 -5.33 -0.73
CA HIS A 430 6.93 -6.64 -1.31
C HIS A 430 5.79 -7.38 -0.62
N TYR A 431 5.72 -7.33 0.71
CA TYR A 431 4.72 -8.10 1.46
C TYR A 431 3.39 -7.37 1.57
N ARG A 432 3.38 -6.03 1.63
CA ARG A 432 2.14 -5.24 1.51
C ARG A 432 1.77 -4.93 0.06
N GLN A 433 2.67 -5.13 -0.89
CA GLN A 433 2.48 -4.76 -2.30
C GLN A 433 2.11 -3.28 -2.49
N ARG A 434 2.63 -2.43 -1.61
CA ARG A 434 2.33 -0.99 -1.53
C ARG A 434 3.65 -0.23 -1.55
N PHE A 435 3.71 0.85 -2.32
CA PHE A 435 4.92 1.66 -2.36
C PHE A 435 5.25 2.24 -0.98
N ALA A 436 6.52 2.10 -0.61
CA ALA A 436 7.20 2.82 0.46
C ALA A 436 8.56 3.25 -0.07
N SER A 437 9.11 4.35 0.45
CA SER A 437 10.42 4.83 0.01
C SER A 437 11.51 3.84 0.44
N ARG A 438 12.31 3.39 -0.52
CA ARG A 438 13.38 2.39 -0.35
C ARG A 438 14.73 3.04 -0.61
N GLY A 439 15.07 4.04 0.20
CA GLY A 439 16.18 4.94 -0.09
C GLY A 439 15.95 5.78 -1.35
N ASP A 440 17.01 6.40 -1.86
CA ASP A 440 16.94 7.44 -2.89
C ASP A 440 17.17 6.91 -4.31
N ILE A 441 16.54 5.79 -4.65
CA ILE A 441 16.68 5.19 -5.98
C ILE A 441 15.47 5.57 -6.83
N GLU A 442 15.67 6.54 -7.73
CA GLU A 442 14.60 7.04 -8.60
C GLU A 442 13.93 5.93 -9.43
N GLY A 443 14.70 4.94 -9.91
CA GLY A 443 14.19 3.84 -10.72
C GLY A 443 13.42 2.75 -9.94
N LEU A 444 13.49 2.73 -8.61
CA LEU A 444 12.91 1.66 -7.80
C LEU A 444 11.44 1.98 -7.43
N ARG A 445 10.57 1.98 -8.45
CA ARG A 445 9.17 2.43 -8.37
C ARG A 445 8.14 1.31 -8.22
N LEU A 446 8.56 0.08 -7.93
CA LEU A 446 7.63 -1.05 -7.77
C LEU A 446 6.51 -0.71 -6.77
N PHE A 447 5.26 -0.97 -7.17
CA PHE A 447 4.02 -0.64 -6.43
C PHE A 447 3.64 0.84 -6.35
N ALA A 448 4.38 1.77 -6.98
CA ALA A 448 3.98 3.17 -7.07
C ALA A 448 2.73 3.32 -7.94
N THR A 449 1.82 4.21 -7.53
CA THR A 449 0.66 4.61 -8.34
C THR A 449 1.01 5.83 -9.20
N PRO A 450 0.28 6.09 -10.29
CA PRO A 450 0.52 7.29 -11.11
C PRO A 450 0.42 8.60 -10.31
N ARG A 451 -0.43 8.66 -9.28
CA ARG A 451 -0.52 9.83 -8.40
C ARG A 451 0.73 9.99 -7.53
N MET A 452 1.32 8.89 -7.07
CA MET A 452 2.59 8.94 -6.35
C MET A 452 3.74 9.46 -7.22
N ASP A 453 3.80 9.07 -8.50
CA ASP A 453 4.79 9.62 -9.44
C ASP A 453 4.55 11.12 -9.70
N THR A 454 3.28 11.52 -9.83
CA THR A 454 2.91 12.94 -9.98
C THR A 454 3.34 13.77 -8.77
N TYR A 455 3.11 13.27 -7.55
CA TYR A 455 3.47 13.97 -6.32
C TYR A 455 4.98 13.99 -6.07
N LEU A 456 5.70 12.99 -6.56
CA LEU A 456 7.16 13.00 -6.57
C LEU A 456 7.70 14.18 -7.40
N GLU A 457 7.23 14.35 -8.64
CA GLU A 457 7.69 15.45 -9.51
C GLU A 457 7.25 16.82 -8.99
N GLN A 458 6.05 16.92 -8.42
CA GLN A 458 5.58 18.16 -7.79
C GLN A 458 6.37 18.50 -6.53
N ALA A 459 6.77 17.51 -5.72
CA ALA A 459 7.61 17.72 -4.55
C ALA A 459 9.00 18.20 -4.96
N LYS A 460 9.63 17.60 -5.98
CA LYS A 460 10.90 18.08 -6.55
C LYS A 460 10.82 19.56 -6.95
N SER A 461 9.79 19.91 -7.73
CA SER A 461 9.60 21.31 -8.15
C SER A 461 9.32 22.25 -6.97
N PHE A 462 8.67 21.78 -5.92
CA PHE A 462 8.38 22.57 -4.72
C PHE A 462 9.63 22.77 -3.86
N ASP A 463 10.49 21.76 -3.75
CA ASP A 463 11.75 21.87 -3.01
C ASP A 463 12.71 22.87 -3.69
N GLU A 464 12.67 22.97 -5.02
CA GLU A 464 13.42 23.99 -5.78
C GLU A 464 12.91 25.42 -5.55
N ASP A 465 11.59 25.61 -5.47
CA ASP A 465 10.97 26.92 -5.24
C ASP A 465 9.70 26.82 -4.39
N PRO A 466 9.83 26.85 -3.04
CA PRO A 466 8.69 26.74 -2.12
C PRO A 466 7.70 27.90 -2.21
N SER A 467 8.04 28.99 -2.93
CA SER A 467 7.14 30.12 -3.15
C SER A 467 6.03 29.81 -4.17
N LYS A 468 6.24 28.80 -5.02
CA LYS A 468 5.26 28.34 -5.99
C LYS A 468 4.46 27.17 -5.39
N PRO A 469 3.18 27.35 -5.05
CA PRO A 469 2.39 26.27 -4.49
C PRO A 469 2.26 25.12 -5.51
N PRO A 470 2.32 23.85 -5.06
CA PRO A 470 1.99 22.73 -5.94
C PRO A 470 0.51 22.83 -6.35
N PRO A 471 0.11 22.20 -7.48
CA PRO A 471 -1.30 22.09 -7.84
C PRO A 471 -2.11 21.47 -6.69
N SER A 472 -3.34 21.91 -6.49
CA SER A 472 -4.26 21.32 -5.51
C SER A 472 -4.70 19.92 -5.93
N VAL A 473 -5.20 19.13 -4.98
CA VAL A 473 -5.79 17.81 -5.27
C VAL A 473 -6.92 17.90 -6.31
N ASP A 474 -7.77 18.93 -6.21
CA ASP A 474 -8.89 19.14 -7.12
C ASP A 474 -8.40 19.46 -8.55
N GLU A 475 -7.28 20.18 -8.69
CA GLU A 475 -6.66 20.44 -9.99
C GLU A 475 -6.03 19.19 -10.60
N ASP A 476 -5.36 18.38 -9.76
CA ASP A 476 -4.81 17.09 -10.19
C ASP A 476 -5.93 16.15 -10.66
N GLU A 477 -7.03 16.03 -9.90
CA GLU A 477 -8.21 15.22 -10.27
C GLU A 477 -8.81 15.70 -11.60
N LYS A 478 -8.98 17.01 -11.80
CA LYS A 478 -9.46 17.57 -13.07
C LYS A 478 -8.56 17.20 -14.24
N LYS A 479 -7.23 17.27 -14.04
CA LYS A 479 -6.25 16.94 -15.08
C LYS A 479 -6.32 15.47 -15.48
N GLU A 480 -6.48 14.58 -14.50
CA GLU A 480 -6.62 13.14 -14.75
C GLU A 480 -7.95 12.79 -15.42
N MET A 481 -9.05 13.39 -14.99
CA MET A 481 -10.35 13.22 -15.64
C MET A 481 -10.33 13.72 -17.08
N ALA A 482 -9.60 14.80 -17.37
CA ALA A 482 -9.41 15.29 -18.73
C ALA A 482 -8.58 14.33 -19.59
N ALA A 483 -7.59 13.64 -18.98
CA ALA A 483 -6.77 12.65 -19.67
C ALA A 483 -7.51 11.33 -19.95
N ASN A 484 -8.46 10.95 -19.09
CA ASN A 484 -9.32 9.78 -19.29
C ASN A 484 -10.79 10.08 -18.90
N PRO A 485 -11.60 10.65 -19.80
CA PRO A 485 -12.98 11.05 -19.48
C PRO A 485 -13.91 9.90 -19.10
N LEU A 486 -13.58 8.66 -19.49
CA LEU A 486 -14.37 7.47 -19.19
C LEU A 486 -14.01 6.82 -17.85
N ALA A 487 -12.86 7.17 -17.26
CA ALA A 487 -12.37 6.61 -15.99
C ALA A 487 -13.45 6.56 -14.88
N PRO A 488 -14.23 7.64 -14.62
CA PRO A 488 -15.21 7.64 -13.53
C PRO A 488 -16.35 6.63 -13.69
N ILE A 489 -16.64 6.20 -14.92
CA ILE A 489 -17.75 5.28 -15.23
C ILE A 489 -17.28 3.92 -15.73
N ALA A 490 -16.00 3.77 -16.08
CA ALA A 490 -15.44 2.54 -16.65
C ALA A 490 -15.62 1.35 -15.70
N GLY A 491 -15.35 1.52 -14.40
CA GLY A 491 -15.55 0.47 -13.40
C GLY A 491 -17.00 -0.01 -13.33
N ALA A 492 -17.95 0.91 -13.36
CA ALA A 492 -19.38 0.59 -13.36
C ALA A 492 -19.81 -0.13 -14.63
N LEU A 493 -19.34 0.34 -15.79
CA LEU A 493 -19.63 -0.31 -17.06
C LEU A 493 -19.08 -1.74 -17.09
N ILE A 494 -17.83 -1.94 -16.67
CA ILE A 494 -17.22 -3.27 -16.57
C ILE A 494 -18.02 -4.17 -15.62
N PHE A 495 -18.41 -3.65 -14.46
CA PHE A 495 -19.22 -4.38 -13.48
C PHE A 495 -20.55 -4.85 -14.08
N TYR A 496 -21.32 -3.94 -14.70
CA TYR A 496 -22.62 -4.29 -15.28
C TYR A 496 -22.49 -5.22 -16.49
N ILE A 497 -21.45 -5.03 -17.32
CA ILE A 497 -21.16 -5.93 -18.44
C ILE A 497 -20.85 -7.34 -17.93
N ASN A 498 -19.98 -7.47 -16.92
CA ASN A 498 -19.65 -8.76 -16.34
C ASN A 498 -20.87 -9.43 -15.68
N SER A 499 -21.69 -8.66 -14.96
CA SER A 499 -22.94 -9.15 -14.36
C SER A 499 -23.91 -9.67 -15.44
N ALA A 500 -24.00 -8.97 -16.58
CA ALA A 500 -24.82 -9.40 -17.70
C ALA A 500 -24.27 -10.67 -18.37
N ILE A 501 -22.95 -10.77 -18.59
CA ILE A 501 -22.29 -11.96 -19.13
C ILE A 501 -22.55 -13.17 -18.24
N GLN A 502 -22.35 -13.04 -16.93
CA GLN A 502 -22.60 -14.12 -15.97
C GLN A 502 -24.06 -14.55 -15.96
N SER A 503 -25.00 -13.59 -16.00
CA SER A 503 -26.43 -13.89 -16.08
C SER A 503 -26.77 -14.69 -17.35
N LEU A 504 -26.17 -14.32 -18.49
CA LEU A 504 -26.35 -15.04 -19.75
C LEU A 504 -25.74 -16.45 -19.71
N GLN A 505 -24.55 -16.62 -19.11
CA GLN A 505 -23.92 -17.93 -18.92
C GLN A 505 -24.75 -18.84 -18.00
N ALA A 506 -25.31 -18.29 -16.92
CA ALA A 506 -26.21 -19.03 -16.03
C ALA A 506 -27.46 -19.52 -16.77
N ILE A 507 -28.06 -18.67 -17.60
CA ILE A 507 -29.19 -19.05 -18.47
C ILE A 507 -28.77 -20.16 -19.45
N GLU A 508 -27.62 -20.03 -20.09
CA GLU A 508 -27.10 -21.05 -21.02
C GLU A 508 -26.88 -22.40 -20.31
N ASN A 509 -26.35 -22.40 -19.08
CA ASN A 509 -26.14 -23.59 -18.28
C ASN A 509 -27.46 -24.27 -17.89
N ILE A 510 -28.49 -23.50 -17.54
CA ILE A 510 -29.85 -24.03 -17.29
C ILE A 510 -30.38 -24.73 -18.56
N ILE A 511 -30.23 -24.11 -19.73
CA ILE A 511 -30.67 -24.68 -21.00
C ILE A 511 -29.90 -25.99 -21.30
N LYS A 512 -28.58 -26.02 -21.08
CA LYS A 512 -27.73 -27.20 -21.34
C LYS A 512 -28.00 -28.37 -20.39
N ARG A 513 -28.43 -28.10 -19.15
CA ARG A 513 -28.73 -29.15 -18.16
C ARG A 513 -30.08 -29.86 -18.42
N GLY A 514 -30.88 -29.36 -19.37
CA GLY A 514 -32.22 -29.88 -19.65
C GLY A 514 -33.22 -29.46 -18.58
N LEU A 515 -34.41 -29.02 -19.02
CA LEU A 515 -35.56 -28.86 -18.14
C LEU A 515 -36.04 -30.22 -17.61
#